data_AF-A0A9E1ZRJ3-F1
#
_entry.id   AF-A0A9E1ZRJ3-F1
#
_cell.length_a   1.000
_cell.length_b   1.000
_cell.length_c   1.000
_cell.angle_alpha   90.00
_cell.angle_beta   90.00
_cell.angle_gamma   90.00
#
_symmetry.space_group_name_H-M   'P 1'
#
loop_
_entity.id
_entity.type
_entity.pdbx_description
1 polymer ?
#
loop_
_entity_poly.entity_id
_entity_poly.type
_entity_poly.pdbx_seq_one_letter_code
_entity_poly.pdbx_strand_id
1 'polypeptide(L)'
;MTTNRPILQAPWRTQRQRVGAILLGVVMAIMVAALYLSVASQSTLIGREVQTLEREISLAKQENANLKTELARLLSYHAVETRGDGLGFYPATEEETHYLLVPGYSGREAVVLLEDNKEVISSSLPYEYSLSLFDWFENLR
;
A
#
# COMPACT_ATOMS: atom_id res chain seq x y z
N MET A 1 -87.74 4.47 28.77
CA MET A 1 -86.27 4.64 28.86
C MET A 1 -85.63 3.77 27.81
N THR A 2 -84.89 4.39 26.90
CA THR A 2 -84.45 3.84 25.61
C THR A 2 -83.27 2.88 25.78
N THR A 3 -83.39 1.66 25.27
CA THR A 3 -82.31 0.67 25.26
C THR A 3 -81.42 0.92 24.05
N ASN A 4 -80.23 1.48 24.29
CA ASN A 4 -79.25 1.75 23.24
C ASN A 4 -78.60 0.42 22.81
N ARG A 5 -78.78 0.00 21.56
CA ARG A 5 -78.13 -1.20 21.00
C ARG A 5 -76.88 -0.77 20.22
N PRO A 6 -75.67 -1.22 20.60
CA PRO A 6 -74.47 -0.93 19.83
C PRO A 6 -74.53 -1.69 18.50
N ILE A 7 -74.48 -0.93 17.40
CA ILE A 7 -74.44 -1.45 16.04
C ILE A 7 -73.05 -2.06 15.82
N LEU A 8 -72.98 -3.39 15.75
CA LEU A 8 -71.74 -4.11 15.45
C LEU A 8 -71.35 -3.81 14.00
N GLN A 9 -70.25 -3.11 13.80
CA GLN A 9 -69.71 -2.82 12.47
C GLN A 9 -69.38 -4.13 11.74
N ALA A 10 -69.85 -4.25 10.49
CA ALA A 10 -69.75 -5.48 9.71
C ALA A 10 -68.28 -5.93 9.54
N PRO A 11 -67.89 -7.11 10.06
CA PRO A 11 -66.48 -7.54 10.19
C PRO A 11 -65.77 -7.86 8.87
N TRP A 12 -66.45 -7.78 7.73
CA TRP A 12 -65.89 -8.16 6.42
C TRP A 12 -64.87 -7.14 5.87
N ARG A 13 -64.94 -5.87 6.29
CA ARG A 13 -64.03 -4.80 5.81
C ARG A 13 -62.65 -4.88 6.47
N THR A 14 -62.61 -5.18 7.76
CA THR A 14 -61.36 -5.33 8.54
C THR A 14 -60.61 -6.62 8.19
N GLN A 15 -61.32 -7.70 7.84
CA GLN A 15 -60.68 -8.91 7.32
C GLN A 15 -59.95 -8.66 6.00
N ARG A 16 -60.57 -7.96 5.03
CA ARG A 16 -59.92 -7.62 3.76
C ARG A 16 -58.71 -6.71 3.92
N GLN A 17 -58.78 -5.73 4.82
CA GLN A 17 -57.65 -4.83 5.11
C GLN A 17 -56.44 -5.58 5.69
N ARG A 18 -56.66 -6.55 6.60
CA ARG A 18 -55.58 -7.38 7.16
C ARG A 18 -54.91 -8.26 6.10
N VAL A 19 -55.70 -8.88 5.23
CA VAL A 19 -55.17 -9.70 4.12
C VAL A 19 -54.32 -8.84 3.19
N GLY A 20 -54.79 -7.63 2.82
CA GLY A 20 -54.02 -6.69 2.01
C GLY A 20 -52.72 -6.25 2.67
N ALA A 21 -52.74 -5.97 3.98
CA ALA A 21 -51.55 -5.56 4.72
C ALA A 21 -50.50 -6.68 4.81
N ILE A 22 -50.92 -7.93 5.05
CA ILE A 22 -50.01 -9.08 5.03
C ILE A 22 -49.41 -9.27 3.64
N LEU A 23 -50.23 -9.19 2.60
CA LEU A 23 -49.78 -9.37 1.22
C LEU A 23 -48.76 -8.28 0.83
N LEU A 24 -48.99 -7.03 1.21
CA LEU A 24 -48.05 -5.93 0.99
C LEU A 24 -46.73 -6.15 1.75
N GLY A 25 -46.79 -6.64 2.99
CA GLY A 25 -45.62 -7.01 3.76
C GLY A 25 -44.80 -8.11 3.09
N VAL A 26 -45.46 -9.14 2.55
CA VAL A 26 -44.81 -10.23 1.80
C VAL A 26 -44.14 -9.70 0.54
N VAL A 27 -44.81 -8.84 -0.23
CA VAL A 27 -44.22 -8.23 -1.44
C VAL A 27 -43.00 -7.39 -1.09
N MET A 28 -43.05 -6.60 -0.01
CA MET A 28 -41.91 -5.82 0.44
C MET A 28 -40.73 -6.73 0.84
N ALA A 29 -41.00 -7.82 1.57
CA ALA A 29 -39.97 -8.79 1.96
C ALA A 29 -39.33 -9.47 0.74
N ILE A 30 -40.13 -9.85 -0.27
CA ILE A 30 -39.63 -10.42 -1.52
C ILE A 30 -38.77 -9.40 -2.27
N MET A 31 -39.17 -8.13 -2.30
CA MET A 31 -38.39 -7.07 -2.96
C MET A 31 -37.02 -6.88 -2.30
N VAL A 32 -36.96 -6.87 -0.96
CA VAL A 32 -35.70 -6.78 -0.21
C VAL A 32 -34.84 -8.03 -0.46
N ALA A 33 -35.42 -9.22 -0.46
CA ALA A 33 -34.71 -10.46 -0.73
C ALA A 33 -34.12 -10.49 -2.16
N ALA A 34 -34.90 -10.04 -3.16
CA ALA A 34 -34.45 -9.95 -4.54
C ALA A 34 -33.31 -8.93 -4.71
N LEU A 35 -33.41 -7.78 -4.06
CA LEU A 35 -32.33 -6.79 -4.05
C LEU A 35 -31.05 -7.34 -3.43
N TYR A 36 -31.17 -8.01 -2.27
CA TYR A 36 -30.02 -8.61 -1.58
C TYR A 36 -29.35 -9.68 -2.46
N LEU A 37 -30.13 -10.53 -3.12
CA LEU A 37 -29.62 -11.55 -4.05
C LEU A 37 -28.94 -10.92 -5.27
N SER A 38 -29.50 -9.84 -5.82
CA SER A 38 -28.90 -9.09 -6.94
C SER A 38 -27.55 -8.51 -6.56
N VAL A 39 -27.43 -7.87 -5.39
CA VAL A 39 -26.17 -7.30 -4.88
C VAL A 39 -25.14 -8.41 -4.62
N ALA A 40 -25.55 -9.53 -4.03
CA ALA A 40 -24.68 -10.68 -3.79
C ALA A 40 -24.14 -11.30 -5.10
N SER A 41 -24.98 -11.35 -6.15
CA SER A 41 -24.57 -11.89 -7.45
C SER A 41 -23.50 -11.03 -8.16
N GLN A 42 -23.50 -9.72 -7.94
CA GLN A 42 -22.59 -8.80 -8.61
C GLN A 42 -21.19 -8.80 -7.96
N SER A 43 -21.12 -9.04 -6.64
CA SER A 43 -19.86 -9.13 -5.90
C SER A 43 -19.07 -10.43 -6.19
N THR A 44 -19.76 -11.53 -6.48
CA THR A 44 -19.13 -12.84 -6.71
C THR A 44 -18.37 -12.93 -8.03
N LEU A 45 -18.80 -12.20 -9.07
CA LEU A 45 -18.10 -12.19 -10.37
C LEU A 45 -16.85 -11.29 -10.36
N ILE A 46 -16.91 -10.11 -9.75
CA ILE A 46 -15.78 -9.17 -9.68
C ILE A 46 -14.66 -9.73 -8.78
N GLY A 47 -15.02 -10.40 -7.67
CA GLY A 47 -14.03 -10.98 -6.76
C GLY A 47 -13.15 -12.06 -7.39
N ARG A 48 -13.68 -12.86 -8.32
CA ARG A 48 -12.91 -13.93 -9.00
C ARG A 48 -11.85 -13.36 -9.94
N GLU A 49 -12.18 -12.28 -10.64
CA GLU A 49 -11.24 -11.60 -11.54
C GLU A 49 -10.08 -11.00 -10.74
N VAL A 50 -10.39 -10.28 -9.66
CA VAL A 50 -9.38 -9.72 -8.75
C VAL A 50 -8.48 -10.82 -8.18
N GLN A 51 -9.05 -11.92 -7.70
CA GLN A 51 -8.27 -13.04 -7.18
C GLN A 51 -7.37 -13.69 -8.25
N THR A 52 -7.81 -13.68 -9.52
CA THR A 52 -7.02 -14.21 -10.63
C THR A 52 -5.84 -13.30 -10.96
N LEU A 53 -6.09 -11.99 -11.06
CA LEU A 53 -5.05 -10.99 -11.26
C LEU A 53 -4.04 -10.97 -10.10
N GLU A 54 -4.50 -11.07 -8.85
CA GLU A 54 -3.61 -11.17 -7.68
C GLU A 54 -2.70 -12.40 -7.74
N ARG A 55 -3.25 -13.54 -8.19
CA ARG A 55 -2.47 -14.77 -8.39
C ARG A 55 -1.42 -14.58 -9.48
N GLU A 56 -1.79 -13.99 -10.62
CA GLU A 56 -0.86 -13.70 -11.71
C GLU A 56 0.26 -12.76 -11.26
N ILE A 57 -0.07 -11.70 -10.52
CA ILE A 57 0.91 -10.78 -9.93
C ILE A 57 1.85 -11.52 -8.99
N SER A 58 1.33 -12.41 -8.15
CA SER A 58 2.15 -13.19 -7.20
C SER A 58 3.13 -14.12 -7.94
N LEU A 59 2.65 -14.83 -8.97
CA LEU A 59 3.49 -15.70 -9.80
C LEU A 59 4.59 -14.92 -10.51
N ALA A 60 4.25 -13.79 -11.15
CA ALA A 60 5.22 -12.95 -11.84
C ALA A 60 6.28 -12.35 -10.90
N LYS A 61 5.89 -12.00 -9.66
CA LYS A 61 6.83 -11.54 -8.62
C LYS A 61 7.78 -12.64 -8.20
N GLN A 62 7.27 -13.86 -8.00
CA GLN A 62 8.09 -15.02 -7.64
C GLN A 62 9.09 -15.35 -8.74
N GLU A 63 8.67 -15.33 -10.01
CA GLU A 63 9.55 -15.54 -11.16
C GLU A 63 10.66 -14.48 -11.23
N ASN A 64 10.31 -13.20 -11.08
CA ASN A 64 11.29 -12.11 -11.02
C ASN A 64 12.30 -12.29 -9.88
N ALA A 65 11.85 -12.72 -8.70
CA ALA A 65 12.73 -12.97 -7.58
C ALA A 65 13.70 -14.11 -7.89
N ASN A 66 13.22 -15.22 -8.45
CA ASN A 66 14.07 -16.34 -8.87
C ASN A 66 15.10 -15.92 -9.91
N LEU A 67 14.70 -15.16 -10.94
CA LEU A 67 15.60 -14.66 -11.97
C LEU A 67 16.67 -13.73 -11.39
N LYS A 68 16.31 -12.85 -10.45
CA LYS A 68 17.28 -11.99 -9.75
C LYS A 68 18.28 -12.80 -8.93
N THR A 69 17.83 -13.83 -8.23
CA THR A 69 18.71 -14.75 -7.49
C THR A 69 19.67 -15.46 -8.45
N GLU A 70 19.19 -15.91 -9.60
CA GLU A 70 20.03 -16.59 -10.59
C GLU A 70 21.05 -15.63 -11.22
N LEU A 71 20.65 -14.40 -11.56
CA LEU A 71 21.57 -13.36 -12.01
C LEU A 71 22.63 -13.07 -10.96
N ALA A 72 22.25 -12.90 -9.69
CA ALA A 72 23.19 -12.67 -8.62
C ALA A 72 24.18 -13.84 -8.46
N ARG A 73 23.72 -15.08 -8.64
CA ARG A 73 24.59 -16.26 -8.63
C ARG A 73 25.59 -16.23 -9.79
N LEU A 74 25.13 -15.93 -11.02
CA LEU A 74 25.96 -15.89 -12.23
C LEU A 74 26.95 -14.72 -12.26
N LEU A 75 26.57 -13.58 -11.68
CA LEU A 75 27.38 -12.36 -11.58
C LEU A 75 28.16 -12.27 -10.26
N SER A 76 28.03 -13.27 -9.38
CA SER A 76 28.80 -13.31 -8.15
C SER A 76 30.29 -13.33 -8.47
N TYR A 77 31.08 -12.64 -7.63
CA TYR A 77 32.53 -12.56 -7.78
C TYR A 77 33.16 -13.94 -8.04
N HIS A 78 32.81 -14.93 -7.21
CA HIS A 78 33.31 -16.29 -7.34
C HIS A 78 32.91 -16.94 -8.68
N ALA A 79 31.68 -16.77 -9.16
CA ALA A 79 31.25 -17.36 -10.43
C ALA A 79 31.94 -16.71 -11.64
N VAL A 80 32.18 -15.41 -11.57
CA VAL A 80 32.91 -14.66 -12.61
C VAL A 80 34.40 -15.01 -12.59
N GLU A 81 35.02 -15.07 -11.40
CA GLU A 81 36.42 -15.46 -11.21
C GLU A 81 36.67 -16.88 -11.72
N THR A 82 35.85 -17.86 -11.30
CA THR A 82 35.96 -19.25 -11.79
C THR A 82 35.86 -19.33 -13.32
N ARG A 83 34.95 -18.54 -13.93
CA ARG A 83 34.83 -18.47 -15.39
C ARG A 83 36.03 -17.77 -16.02
N GLY A 84 36.54 -16.72 -15.39
CA GLY A 84 37.72 -15.97 -15.81
C GLY A 84 38.96 -16.86 -15.86
N ASP A 85 39.21 -17.59 -14.77
CA ASP A 85 40.32 -18.54 -14.66
C ASP A 85 40.22 -19.64 -15.73
N GLY A 86 39.03 -20.18 -15.96
CA GLY A 86 38.78 -21.18 -17.00
C GLY A 86 38.98 -20.67 -18.44
N LEU A 87 38.92 -19.35 -18.65
CA LEU A 87 39.22 -18.69 -19.92
C LEU A 87 40.68 -18.20 -20.01
N GLY A 88 41.49 -18.41 -18.97
CA GLY A 88 42.88 -17.99 -18.90
C GLY A 88 43.08 -16.51 -18.54
N PHE A 89 42.04 -15.83 -18.03
CA PHE A 89 42.22 -14.52 -17.42
C PHE A 89 42.93 -14.66 -16.08
N TYR A 90 43.76 -13.67 -15.76
CA TYR A 90 44.46 -13.56 -14.49
C TYR A 90 44.51 -12.09 -14.05
N PRO A 91 44.70 -11.80 -12.75
CA PRO A 91 44.84 -10.42 -12.28
C PRO A 91 46.03 -9.73 -12.95
N ALA A 92 45.79 -8.56 -13.55
CA ALA A 92 46.83 -7.79 -14.21
C ALA A 92 47.91 -7.35 -13.21
N THR A 93 49.16 -7.46 -13.63
CA THR A 93 50.31 -6.98 -12.85
C THR A 93 50.50 -5.47 -13.01
N GLU A 94 51.30 -4.86 -12.12
CA GLU A 94 51.58 -3.41 -12.16
C GLU A 94 52.26 -3.01 -13.48
N GLU A 95 53.08 -3.90 -14.06
CA GLU A 95 53.78 -3.67 -15.34
C GLU A 95 52.85 -3.75 -16.56
N GLU A 96 51.74 -4.49 -16.46
CA GLU A 96 50.74 -4.64 -17.53
C GLU A 96 49.70 -3.50 -17.51
N THR A 97 49.60 -2.75 -16.40
CA THR A 97 48.57 -1.72 -16.19
C THR A 97 49.00 -0.38 -16.79
N HIS A 98 48.32 0.04 -17.86
CA HIS A 98 48.59 1.32 -18.54
C HIS A 98 47.44 2.31 -18.34
N TYR A 99 47.75 3.49 -17.82
CA TYR A 99 46.77 4.56 -17.59
C TYR A 99 46.63 5.45 -18.82
N LEU A 100 45.39 5.59 -19.31
CA LEU A 100 45.05 6.47 -20.42
C LEU A 100 44.32 7.71 -19.89
N LEU A 101 44.81 8.90 -20.25
CA LEU A 101 44.14 10.16 -19.97
C LEU A 101 42.93 10.29 -20.91
N VAL A 102 41.72 10.28 -20.36
CA VAL A 102 40.48 10.49 -21.13
C VAL A 102 40.20 11.99 -21.17
N PRO A 103 40.29 12.66 -22.35
CA PRO A 103 40.05 14.09 -22.44
C PRO A 103 38.61 14.43 -22.03
N GLY A 104 38.43 15.43 -21.16
CA GLY A 104 37.12 15.86 -20.69
C GLY A 104 36.51 15.02 -19.56
N TYR A 105 37.23 14.01 -19.03
CA TYR A 105 36.80 13.29 -17.84
C TYR A 105 37.01 14.16 -16.59
N SER A 106 35.93 14.66 -16.00
CA SER A 106 35.95 15.48 -14.78
C SER A 106 36.15 14.67 -13.48
N GLY A 107 36.42 13.37 -13.58
CA GLY A 107 36.45 12.47 -12.44
C GLY A 107 35.04 12.09 -11.97
N ARG A 108 34.97 11.08 -11.10
CA ARG A 108 33.76 10.83 -10.32
C ARG A 108 33.81 11.77 -9.12
N GLU A 109 32.77 12.58 -8.94
CA GLU A 109 32.64 13.41 -7.75
C GLU A 109 32.68 12.49 -6.53
N ALA A 110 33.69 12.68 -5.67
CA ALA A 110 33.82 11.88 -4.47
C ALA A 110 32.61 12.20 -3.59
N VAL A 111 31.78 11.19 -3.34
CA VAL A 111 30.72 11.32 -2.32
C VAL A 111 31.45 11.43 -0.98
N VAL A 112 31.61 12.66 -0.50
CA VAL A 112 32.16 12.94 0.82
C VAL A 112 31.10 12.50 1.84
N LEU A 113 31.22 11.29 2.36
CA LEU A 113 30.28 10.73 3.35
C LEU A 113 30.42 11.39 4.74
N LEU A 114 31.36 12.32 4.90
CA LEU A 114 31.55 13.14 6.10
C LEU A 114 31.37 14.62 5.72
N GLU A 115 30.12 15.08 5.66
CA GLU A 115 29.87 16.52 5.73
C GLU A 115 30.25 16.98 7.15
N ASP A 116 31.46 17.51 7.35
CA ASP A 116 31.70 18.47 8.44
C ASP A 116 30.92 19.72 8.04
N ASN A 117 29.60 19.67 8.24
CA ASN A 117 28.71 20.77 7.96
C ASN A 117 29.01 21.89 8.96
N LYS A 118 30.08 22.63 8.69
CA LYS A 118 30.32 23.99 9.16
C LYS A 118 29.73 24.97 8.16
N GLU A 119 28.56 24.69 7.60
CA GLU A 119 27.66 25.81 7.38
C GLU A 119 27.50 26.46 8.74
N VAL A 120 28.14 27.61 8.90
CA VAL A 120 27.70 28.61 9.84
C VAL A 120 26.30 28.95 9.40
N ILE A 121 25.34 28.15 9.90
CA ILE A 121 23.93 28.50 9.89
C ILE A 121 23.89 29.74 10.78
N SER A 122 24.10 30.91 10.18
CA SER A 122 23.66 32.19 10.73
C SER A 122 22.14 32.24 10.65
N SER A 123 21.46 31.20 11.15
CA SER A 123 20.13 31.37 11.70
C SER A 123 20.37 32.26 12.91
N SER A 124 20.04 33.54 12.82
CA SER A 124 19.79 34.34 14.00
C SER A 124 18.59 33.71 14.69
N LEU A 125 18.82 32.62 15.44
CA LEU A 125 17.84 32.15 16.39
C LEU A 125 17.55 33.36 17.30
N PRO A 126 16.28 33.76 17.45
CA PRO A 126 15.94 34.79 18.41
C PRO A 126 16.55 34.40 19.76
N TYR A 127 17.12 35.36 20.48
CA TYR A 127 17.85 35.11 21.74
C TYR A 127 17.07 34.20 22.71
N GLU A 128 15.74 34.32 22.69
CA GLU A 128 14.79 33.49 23.42
C GLU A 128 14.95 31.97 23.22
N TYR A 129 15.41 31.52 22.04
CA TYR A 129 15.66 30.11 21.71
C TYR A 129 17.08 29.63 22.01
N SER A 130 17.98 30.56 22.37
CA SER A 130 19.34 30.25 22.84
C SER A 130 19.47 30.23 24.37
N LEU A 131 18.38 30.55 25.07
CA LEU A 131 18.36 30.53 26.54
C LEU A 131 18.29 29.12 27.08
N SER A 132 19.04 28.89 28.15
CA SER A 132 18.94 27.65 28.93
C SER A 132 17.60 27.61 29.67
N LEU A 133 17.02 26.41 29.82
CA LEU A 133 15.84 26.22 30.70
C LEU A 133 16.11 26.68 32.14
N PHE A 134 17.38 26.69 32.56
CA PHE A 134 17.79 27.21 33.86
C PHE A 134 17.73 28.74 33.93
N ASP A 135 18.12 29.47 32.87
CA ASP A 135 18.00 30.93 32.80
C ASP A 135 16.53 31.37 32.87
N TRP A 136 15.64 30.61 32.23
CA TRP A 136 14.21 30.88 32.28
C TRP A 136 13.64 30.74 33.70
N PHE A 137 14.13 29.75 34.46
CA PHE A 137 13.68 29.53 35.85
C PHE A 137 14.18 30.62 36.80
N GLU A 138 15.38 31.16 36.59
CA GLU A 138 15.89 32.28 37.39
C GLU A 138 15.11 33.58 37.14
N ASN A 139 14.67 33.82 35.90
CA ASN A 139 13.92 35.03 35.53
C ASN A 139 12.44 35.00 35.98
N LEU A 140 11.98 33.90 36.60
CA LEU A 140 10.60 33.72 37.07
C LEU A 140 10.39 34.06 38.56
N ARG A 141 11.38 34.69 39.21
CA ARG A 141 11.34 35.10 40.63
C ARG A 141 11.43 36.61 40.77
#